data_AF-A0A1Y6M298-F1
#
_entry.id   AF-A0A1Y6M298-F1
#
_cell.length_a   1.000
_cell.length_b   1.000
_cell.length_c   1.000
_cell.angle_alpha   90.00
_cell.angle_beta   90.00
_cell.angle_gamma   90.00
#
_symmetry.space_group_name_H-M   'P 1'
#
loop_
_entity.id
_entity.type
_entity.pdbx_description
1 polymer ?
#
loop_
_entity_poly.entity_id
_entity_poly.type
_entity_poly.pdbx_seq_one_letter_code
_entity_poly.pdbx_strand_id
1 'polypeptide(L)'
;MSTAIPSKETETLDPHLCEAATVTNETYTYYHAGPLFTLAELHANVLLSQAIHRISDGKFTALLPQDHEPRGAVTPHGIRDKDIRGLLNCDLALITYDGTELDSGTVVEYMVAKMADIPSVILRSDFRGGGDQEGGEPWNLMTSHWPRTKGVVVDAMLEYKKGLAGGMRNARSRGLAANSAAGNDLVETTAMRCVEAMEEVLKTPARMPKELRGHVYQWIGLMAGFSDGGDVDNVQEMINLLAAKEQKGMFG
;
A
#
# COMPACT_ATOMS: atom_id res chain seq x y z
N MET A 1 -50.95 51.17 35.35
CA MET A 1 -50.32 50.03 36.04
C MET A 1 -50.32 48.87 35.07
N SER A 2 -49.12 48.44 34.69
CA SER A 2 -48.83 47.37 33.73
C SER A 2 -48.63 46.07 34.48
N THR A 3 -49.23 44.98 34.01
CA THR A 3 -48.84 43.59 34.32
C THR A 3 -49.28 42.64 33.20
N ALA A 4 -48.26 42.05 32.53
CA ALA A 4 -48.09 40.73 31.88
C ALA A 4 -49.31 39.98 31.28
N ILE A 5 -49.19 39.27 30.15
CA ILE A 5 -48.48 37.99 29.97
C ILE A 5 -48.12 37.77 28.48
N PRO A 6 -46.93 37.23 28.13
CA PRO A 6 -46.58 36.80 26.77
C PRO A 6 -46.88 35.30 26.55
N SER A 7 -47.25 34.91 25.33
CA SER A 7 -47.25 33.48 24.95
C SER A 7 -46.94 33.25 23.46
N LYS A 8 -45.78 32.61 23.26
CA LYS A 8 -45.40 31.66 22.20
C LYS A 8 -45.37 32.14 20.75
N GLU A 9 -44.20 32.63 20.34
CA GLU A 9 -43.74 32.49 18.97
C GLU A 9 -43.23 31.06 18.73
N THR A 10 -43.78 30.43 17.70
CA THR A 10 -43.36 29.17 17.10
C THR A 10 -41.98 29.33 16.47
N GLU A 11 -41.00 28.60 17.01
CA GLU A 11 -39.66 28.47 16.45
C GLU A 11 -39.74 27.57 15.20
N THR A 12 -39.75 28.21 14.02
CA THR A 12 -39.63 27.53 12.73
C THR A 12 -38.18 27.09 12.56
N LEU A 13 -37.96 25.78 12.51
CA LEU A 13 -36.69 25.15 12.18
C LEU A 13 -36.22 25.60 10.79
N ASP A 14 -35.01 26.16 10.74
CA ASP A 14 -34.32 26.60 9.53
C ASP A 14 -33.95 25.39 8.64
N PRO A 15 -34.40 25.31 7.37
CA PRO A 15 -34.19 24.15 6.51
C PRO A 15 -32.79 24.07 5.86
N HIS A 16 -31.81 24.86 6.32
CA HIS A 16 -30.45 24.85 5.79
C HIS A 16 -29.43 24.17 6.71
N LEU A 17 -29.79 23.01 7.27
CA LEU A 17 -28.79 22.10 7.80
C LEU A 17 -27.91 21.61 6.64
N CYS A 18 -26.63 22.01 6.71
CA CYS A 18 -25.55 21.47 5.90
C CYS A 18 -25.74 19.99 5.67
N GLU A 19 -25.88 19.62 4.40
CA GLU A 19 -25.72 18.27 3.92
C GLU A 19 -24.30 17.85 4.33
N ALA A 20 -24.19 17.13 5.44
CA ALA A 20 -22.95 16.50 5.83
C ALA A 20 -22.55 15.61 4.67
N ALA A 21 -21.51 16.00 3.94
CA ALA A 21 -20.94 15.19 2.88
C ALA A 21 -20.78 13.78 3.46
N THR A 22 -21.53 12.84 2.90
CA THR A 22 -21.36 11.43 3.19
C THR A 22 -19.95 11.09 2.73
N VAL A 23 -18.99 11.13 3.67
CA VAL A 23 -17.65 10.59 3.45
C VAL A 23 -17.88 9.11 3.21
N THR A 24 -17.98 8.73 1.95
CA THR A 24 -17.77 7.36 1.54
C THR A 24 -16.34 7.04 1.97
N ASN A 25 -16.18 6.26 3.04
CA ASN A 25 -14.87 5.72 3.42
C ASN A 25 -14.47 4.74 2.31
N GLU A 26 -13.90 5.27 1.22
CA GLU A 26 -13.36 4.47 0.15
C GLU A 26 -12.26 3.58 0.73
N THR A 27 -12.41 2.27 0.53
CA THR A 27 -11.44 1.28 0.95
C THR A 27 -10.59 0.84 -0.24
N TYR A 28 -9.30 0.62 0.03
CA TYR A 28 -8.32 0.24 -0.97
C TYR A 28 -7.60 -1.04 -0.56
N THR A 29 -7.32 -1.87 -1.55
CA THR A 29 -6.46 -3.03 -1.46
C THR A 29 -5.06 -2.65 -1.92
N TYR A 30 -4.03 -3.19 -1.26
CA TYR A 30 -2.66 -3.02 -1.72
C TYR A 30 -1.94 -4.35 -1.81
N TYR A 31 -1.17 -4.54 -2.88
CA TYR A 31 -0.29 -5.70 -3.01
C TYR A 31 1.00 -5.45 -2.22
N HIS A 32 1.35 -6.33 -1.29
CA HIS A 32 2.57 -6.20 -0.50
C HIS A 32 3.69 -7.03 -1.14
N ALA A 33 4.41 -6.40 -2.07
CA ALA A 33 5.59 -6.97 -2.70
C ALA A 33 6.80 -6.87 -1.76
N GLY A 34 7.59 -7.94 -1.68
CA GLY A 34 8.79 -7.99 -0.85
C GLY A 34 9.28 -9.42 -0.58
N PRO A 35 10.44 -9.56 0.06
CA PRO A 35 10.90 -10.86 0.55
C PRO A 35 9.89 -11.52 1.51
N LEU A 36 9.75 -12.84 1.42
CA LEU A 36 8.71 -13.59 2.13
C LEU A 36 9.09 -15.05 2.43
N PHE A 37 10.40 -15.35 2.54
CA PHE A 37 10.89 -16.72 2.75
C PHE A 37 11.54 -16.94 4.12
N THR A 38 11.93 -15.87 4.82
CA THR A 38 12.53 -15.98 6.15
C THR A 38 11.52 -15.69 7.26
N LEU A 39 11.83 -16.18 8.47
CA LEU A 39 11.03 -15.89 9.68
C LEU A 39 10.85 -14.39 9.89
N ALA A 40 11.91 -13.61 9.69
CA ALA A 40 11.87 -12.17 9.87
C ALA A 40 10.95 -11.50 8.85
N GLU A 41 11.05 -11.91 7.58
CA GLU A 41 10.26 -11.38 6.47
C GLU A 41 8.77 -11.67 6.62
N LEU A 42 8.41 -12.95 6.80
CA LEU A 42 7.02 -13.36 6.96
C LEU A 42 6.36 -12.66 8.14
N HIS A 43 7.06 -12.58 9.27
CA HIS A 43 6.53 -11.94 10.47
C HIS A 43 6.42 -10.42 10.29
N ALA A 44 7.41 -9.77 9.69
CA ALA A 44 7.38 -8.34 9.42
C ALA A 44 6.23 -7.97 8.47
N ASN A 45 6.01 -8.74 7.40
CA ASN A 45 4.93 -8.50 6.44
C ASN A 45 3.56 -8.55 7.13
N VAL A 46 3.32 -9.53 8.00
CA VAL A 46 2.06 -9.66 8.76
C VAL A 46 1.89 -8.55 9.78
N LEU A 47 2.92 -8.22 10.56
CA LEU A 47 2.83 -7.17 11.57
C LEU A 47 2.59 -5.80 10.94
N LEU A 48 3.30 -5.50 9.84
CA LEU A 48 3.14 -4.25 9.12
C LEU A 48 1.75 -4.13 8.49
N SER A 49 1.21 -5.19 7.89
CA SER A 49 -0.12 -5.16 7.29
C SER A 49 -1.23 -4.96 8.32
N GLN A 50 -1.13 -5.62 9.48
CA GLN A 50 -2.05 -5.43 10.59
C GLN A 50 -2.00 -3.99 11.13
N ALA A 51 -0.80 -3.43 11.27
CA ALA A 51 -0.61 -2.06 11.72
C ALA A 51 -1.16 -1.03 10.72
N ILE A 52 -0.89 -1.20 9.42
CA ILE A 52 -1.44 -0.34 8.35
C ILE A 52 -2.97 -0.38 8.37
N HIS A 53 -3.56 -1.57 8.42
CA HIS A 53 -5.01 -1.73 8.46
C HIS A 53 -5.64 -1.04 9.68
N ARG A 54 -5.06 -1.24 10.87
CA ARG A 54 -5.54 -0.61 12.11
C ARG A 54 -5.37 0.91 12.12
N ILE A 55 -4.19 1.42 11.75
CA ILE A 55 -3.89 2.86 11.76
C ILE A 55 -4.77 3.61 10.75
N SER A 56 -5.07 2.98 9.63
CA SER A 56 -5.92 3.55 8.59
C SER A 56 -7.42 3.33 8.80
N ASP A 57 -7.84 2.81 9.96
CA ASP A 57 -9.23 2.48 10.28
C ASP A 57 -9.90 1.59 9.20
N GLY A 58 -9.16 0.60 8.72
CA GLY A 58 -9.61 -0.33 7.68
C GLY A 58 -9.58 0.19 6.24
N LYS A 59 -9.14 1.45 6.03
CA LYS A 59 -9.05 2.05 4.69
C LYS A 59 -8.09 1.29 3.78
N PHE A 60 -6.95 0.82 4.30
CA PHE A 60 -5.98 0.03 3.53
C PHE A 60 -5.96 -1.42 3.99
N THR A 61 -6.15 -2.34 3.04
CA THR A 61 -6.14 -3.80 3.30
C THR A 61 -5.10 -4.47 2.41
N ALA A 62 -4.21 -5.24 3.03
CA ALA A 62 -3.16 -5.94 2.30
C ALA A 62 -3.68 -7.16 1.55
N LEU A 63 -3.12 -7.40 0.37
CA LEU A 63 -2.98 -8.72 -0.23
C LEU A 63 -1.53 -9.15 0.00
N LEU A 64 -1.35 -10.17 0.84
CA LEU A 64 -0.06 -10.77 1.14
C LEU A 64 0.16 -12.00 0.25
N PRO A 65 1.19 -12.05 -0.62
CA PRO A 65 1.40 -13.17 -1.53
C PRO A 65 1.52 -14.52 -0.80
N GLN A 66 2.19 -14.53 0.35
CA GLN A 66 2.38 -15.72 1.18
C GLN A 66 1.08 -16.34 1.73
N ASP A 67 -0.01 -15.55 1.86
CA ASP A 67 -1.31 -16.07 2.31
C ASP A 67 -2.07 -16.80 1.19
N HIS A 68 -1.61 -16.58 -0.04
CA HIS A 68 -2.26 -17.04 -1.25
C HIS A 68 -1.37 -18.02 -2.03
N GLU A 69 -0.45 -18.75 -1.41
CA GLU A 69 0.26 -19.81 -2.14
C GLU A 69 -0.72 -20.92 -2.62
N PRO A 70 -0.64 -21.38 -3.88
CA PRO A 70 -1.52 -22.43 -4.37
C PRO A 70 -1.37 -23.73 -3.58
N ARG A 71 -2.49 -24.37 -3.22
CA ARG A 71 -2.47 -25.73 -2.65
C ARG A 71 -2.35 -26.75 -3.78
N GLY A 72 -1.32 -27.60 -3.78
CA GLY A 72 -1.19 -28.73 -4.72
C GLY A 72 0.11 -28.70 -5.53
N ALA A 73 0.05 -29.21 -6.77
CA ALA A 73 1.20 -29.19 -7.69
C ALA A 73 1.44 -27.76 -8.19
N VAL A 74 2.32 -27.05 -7.49
CA VAL A 74 2.67 -25.66 -7.79
C VAL A 74 3.76 -25.64 -8.85
N THR A 75 3.53 -24.92 -9.96
CA THR A 75 4.57 -24.65 -10.97
C THR A 75 5.12 -23.24 -10.79
N PRO A 76 6.41 -22.98 -11.09
CA PRO A 76 6.95 -21.62 -11.05
C PRO A 76 6.15 -20.63 -11.91
N HIS A 77 5.63 -21.09 -13.05
CA HIS A 77 4.79 -20.30 -13.95
C HIS A 77 3.48 -19.91 -13.26
N GLY A 78 2.78 -20.88 -12.63
CA GLY A 78 1.53 -20.63 -11.93
C GLY A 78 1.68 -19.72 -10.70
N ILE A 79 2.81 -19.78 -9.98
CA ILE A 79 3.12 -18.83 -8.89
C ILE A 79 3.23 -17.42 -9.46
N ARG A 80 4.10 -17.23 -10.46
CA ARG A 80 4.30 -15.93 -11.11
C ARG A 80 3.01 -15.34 -11.64
N ASP A 81 2.18 -16.15 -12.29
CA ASP A 81 0.91 -15.69 -12.86
C ASP A 81 -0.05 -15.23 -11.77
N LYS A 82 -0.06 -15.94 -10.63
CA LYS A 82 -0.87 -15.58 -9.48
C LYS A 82 -0.41 -14.27 -8.84
N ASP A 83 0.89 -14.08 -8.68
CA ASP A 83 1.48 -12.87 -8.10
C ASP A 83 1.20 -11.66 -8.99
N ILE A 84 1.42 -11.78 -10.30
CA ILE A 84 1.11 -10.73 -11.28
C ILE A 84 -0.39 -10.40 -11.26
N ARG A 85 -1.28 -11.40 -11.28
CA ARG A 85 -2.74 -11.14 -11.20
C ARG A 85 -3.12 -10.53 -9.85
N GLY A 86 -2.53 -10.96 -8.75
CA GLY A 86 -2.75 -10.39 -7.42
C GLY A 86 -2.38 -8.92 -7.38
N LEU A 87 -1.20 -8.58 -7.89
CA LEU A 87 -0.73 -7.20 -8.02
C LEU A 87 -1.68 -6.36 -8.86
N LEU A 88 -2.03 -6.84 -10.06
CA LEU A 88 -2.88 -6.10 -10.99
C LEU A 88 -4.30 -5.89 -10.43
N ASN A 89 -4.84 -6.84 -9.65
CA ASN A 89 -6.13 -6.70 -9.01
C ASN A 89 -6.16 -5.69 -7.84
N CYS A 90 -5.02 -5.42 -7.19
CA CYS A 90 -4.95 -4.43 -6.12
C CYS A 90 -5.01 -2.99 -6.62
N ASP A 91 -5.44 -2.06 -5.75
CA ASP A 91 -5.57 -0.63 -6.09
C ASP A 91 -4.24 0.11 -6.07
N LEU A 92 -3.32 -0.30 -5.19
CA LEU A 92 -1.97 0.23 -5.08
C LEU A 92 -0.98 -0.91 -4.76
N ALA A 93 0.31 -0.58 -4.73
CA ALA A 93 1.36 -1.52 -4.35
C ALA A 93 2.24 -0.94 -3.23
N LEU A 94 2.59 -1.77 -2.24
CA LEU A 94 3.65 -1.52 -1.27
C LEU A 94 4.83 -2.42 -1.62
N ILE A 95 5.98 -1.82 -1.92
CA ILE A 95 7.17 -2.51 -2.42
C ILE A 95 8.27 -2.42 -1.37
N THR A 96 8.71 -3.56 -0.83
CA THR A 96 9.73 -3.60 0.24
C THR A 96 11.13 -3.77 -0.37
N TYR A 97 11.93 -2.71 -0.33
CA TYR A 97 13.30 -2.65 -0.85
C TYR A 97 14.34 -2.72 0.28
N ASP A 98 14.15 -3.65 1.20
CA ASP A 98 15.11 -3.92 2.28
C ASP A 98 16.27 -4.81 1.82
N GLY A 99 17.43 -4.57 2.42
CA GLY A 99 18.65 -5.31 2.13
C GLY A 99 19.64 -4.55 1.24
N THR A 100 20.82 -5.16 1.09
CA THR A 100 21.92 -4.62 0.27
C THR A 100 21.63 -4.76 -1.22
N GLU A 101 21.08 -5.91 -1.64
CA GLU A 101 20.58 -6.17 -2.98
C GLU A 101 19.06 -6.20 -2.94
N LEU A 102 18.43 -5.67 -3.99
CA LEU A 102 16.99 -5.72 -4.13
C LEU A 102 16.57 -7.16 -4.49
N ASP A 103 15.48 -7.63 -3.89
CA ASP A 103 14.85 -8.86 -4.34
C ASP A 103 14.37 -8.70 -5.79
N SER A 104 14.89 -9.54 -6.70
CA SER A 104 14.61 -9.39 -8.12
C SER A 104 13.14 -9.64 -8.46
N GLY A 105 12.44 -10.51 -7.72
CA GLY A 105 11.01 -10.73 -7.90
C GLY A 105 10.21 -9.46 -7.61
N THR A 106 10.50 -8.85 -6.47
CA THR A 106 9.93 -7.57 -6.02
C THR A 106 10.18 -6.44 -7.02
N VAL A 107 11.38 -6.38 -7.63
CA VAL A 107 11.67 -5.40 -8.69
C VAL A 107 10.80 -5.66 -9.94
N VAL A 108 10.62 -6.91 -10.37
CA VAL A 108 9.72 -7.24 -11.49
C VAL A 108 8.29 -6.82 -11.18
N GLU A 109 7.79 -7.13 -9.99
CA GLU A 109 6.45 -6.74 -9.54
C GLU A 109 6.28 -5.22 -9.57
N TYR A 110 7.24 -4.46 -9.03
CA TYR A 110 7.21 -3.00 -9.10
C TYR A 110 7.15 -2.51 -10.55
N MET A 111 7.95 -3.08 -11.45
CA MET A 111 7.93 -2.68 -12.85
C MET A 111 6.60 -3.00 -13.54
N VAL A 112 5.99 -4.15 -13.25
CA VAL A 112 4.64 -4.48 -13.73
C VAL A 112 3.62 -3.47 -13.20
N ALA A 113 3.71 -3.08 -11.93
CA ALA A 113 2.86 -2.04 -11.36
C ALA A 113 2.99 -0.71 -12.11
N LYS A 114 4.22 -0.32 -12.48
CA LYS A 114 4.47 0.89 -13.27
C LYS A 114 3.93 0.80 -14.70
N MET A 115 4.06 -0.36 -15.35
CA MET A 115 3.48 -0.59 -16.68
C MET A 115 1.95 -0.48 -16.67
N ALA A 116 1.30 -0.85 -15.57
CA ALA A 116 -0.14 -0.75 -15.37
C ALA A 116 -0.60 0.62 -14.78
N ASP A 117 0.33 1.56 -14.58
CA ASP A 117 0.12 2.87 -13.92
C ASP A 117 -0.53 2.77 -12.53
N ILE A 118 -0.20 1.71 -11.78
CA ILE A 118 -0.66 1.49 -10.41
C ILE A 118 0.12 2.42 -9.47
N PRO A 119 -0.54 3.20 -8.58
CA PRO A 119 0.16 3.99 -7.57
C PRO A 119 0.94 3.10 -6.60
N SER A 120 2.16 3.50 -6.23
CA SER A 120 3.06 2.62 -5.47
C SER A 120 3.79 3.35 -4.35
N VAL A 121 4.01 2.66 -3.24
CA VAL A 121 4.89 3.10 -2.16
C VAL A 121 6.10 2.16 -2.15
N ILE A 122 7.31 2.72 -2.13
CA ILE A 122 8.53 1.96 -1.90
C ILE A 122 8.91 2.14 -0.43
N LEU A 123 8.90 1.07 0.35
CA LEU A 123 9.37 1.05 1.72
C LEU A 123 10.81 0.53 1.77
N ARG A 124 11.68 1.26 2.46
CA ARG A 124 12.98 0.77 2.91
C ARG A 124 13.19 1.10 4.38
N SER A 125 13.30 0.07 5.20
CA SER A 125 13.62 0.12 6.62
C SER A 125 15.13 -0.06 6.90
N ASP A 126 15.89 -0.50 5.90
CA ASP A 126 17.34 -0.63 5.97
C ASP A 126 18.06 0.72 5.77
N PHE A 127 18.66 1.24 6.86
CA PHE A 127 19.41 2.50 6.85
C PHE A 127 20.71 2.43 6.06
N ARG A 128 21.20 1.22 5.76
CA ARG A 128 22.41 1.06 4.95
C ARG A 128 22.09 1.55 3.54
N GLY A 129 23.04 2.27 2.95
CA GLY A 129 22.95 2.64 1.54
C GLY A 129 22.67 1.41 0.67
N GLY A 130 21.93 1.62 -0.41
CA GLY A 130 21.66 0.62 -1.43
C GLY A 130 21.80 1.28 -2.80
N GLY A 131 22.22 0.50 -3.80
CA GLY A 131 22.38 0.99 -5.17
C GLY A 131 23.54 1.96 -5.37
N ASP A 132 23.40 2.78 -6.41
CA ASP A 132 24.45 3.53 -7.09
C ASP A 132 24.21 5.05 -7.11
N GLN A 133 23.31 5.53 -6.25
CA GLN A 133 22.92 6.94 -6.15
C GLN A 133 23.68 7.66 -5.03
N GLU A 134 24.58 8.58 -5.38
CA GLU A 134 25.18 9.49 -4.39
C GLU A 134 24.19 10.57 -3.95
N GLY A 135 23.78 10.54 -2.68
CA GLY A 135 22.85 11.51 -2.09
C GLY A 135 21.40 11.41 -2.60
N GLY A 136 21.09 10.38 -3.39
CA GLY A 136 19.75 10.09 -3.91
C GLY A 136 18.98 9.09 -3.06
N GLU A 137 18.05 8.40 -3.70
CA GLU A 137 17.27 7.35 -3.04
C GLU A 137 18.16 6.14 -2.70
N PRO A 138 17.98 5.47 -1.56
CA PRO A 138 18.86 4.41 -1.08
C PRO A 138 18.62 3.05 -1.76
N TRP A 139 18.42 3.04 -3.07
CA TRP A 139 18.26 1.84 -3.90
C TRP A 139 18.84 2.07 -5.30
N ASN A 140 18.73 1.08 -6.18
CA ASN A 140 19.23 1.17 -7.55
C ASN A 140 18.57 2.33 -8.32
N LEU A 141 19.37 3.15 -9.03
CA LEU A 141 18.84 4.34 -9.73
C LEU A 141 17.78 4.04 -10.77
N MET A 142 17.75 2.82 -11.33
CA MET A 142 16.80 2.42 -12.37
C MET A 142 15.37 2.27 -11.85
N THR A 143 15.20 2.12 -10.54
CA THR A 143 13.88 2.03 -9.90
C THR A 143 13.38 3.36 -9.33
N SER A 144 14.18 4.42 -9.47
CA SER A 144 13.88 5.78 -8.98
C SER A 144 13.04 6.60 -9.97
N HIS A 145 12.42 7.68 -9.48
CA HIS A 145 11.74 8.72 -10.27
C HIS A 145 10.55 8.25 -11.13
N TRP A 146 10.08 7.03 -10.96
CA TRP A 146 8.86 6.58 -11.62
C TRP A 146 7.65 7.34 -11.09
N PRO A 147 6.70 7.73 -11.95
CA PRO A 147 5.54 8.50 -11.55
C PRO A 147 4.63 7.72 -10.60
N ARG A 148 3.79 8.46 -9.87
CA ARG A 148 2.85 7.92 -8.88
C ARG A 148 3.54 6.96 -7.90
N THR A 149 4.75 7.32 -7.50
CA THR A 149 5.55 6.53 -6.56
C THR A 149 6.08 7.42 -5.45
N LYS A 150 5.96 6.94 -4.21
CA LYS A 150 6.49 7.61 -3.03
C LYS A 150 7.45 6.69 -2.28
N GLY A 151 8.67 7.17 -2.05
CA GLY A 151 9.64 6.53 -1.18
C GLY A 151 9.35 6.80 0.31
N VAL A 152 9.36 5.75 1.11
CA VAL A 152 9.31 5.77 2.58
C VAL A 152 10.59 5.14 3.09
N VAL A 153 11.49 5.98 3.61
CA VAL A 153 12.73 5.52 4.24
C VAL A 153 12.59 5.65 5.75
N VAL A 154 12.81 4.54 6.45
CA VAL A 154 12.80 4.44 7.91
C VAL A 154 14.14 3.89 8.34
N ASP A 155 14.89 4.61 9.18
CA ASP A 155 16.06 4.00 9.83
C ASP A 155 15.55 3.11 10.98
N ALA A 156 15.33 1.83 10.69
CA ALA A 156 14.75 0.89 11.64
C ALA A 156 15.59 0.76 12.92
N MET A 157 16.91 0.82 12.80
CA MET A 157 17.80 0.72 13.96
C MET A 157 17.71 1.95 14.85
N LEU A 158 17.64 3.14 14.25
CA LEU A 158 17.47 4.39 14.98
C LEU A 158 16.11 4.43 15.68
N GLU A 159 15.01 4.10 14.98
CA GLU A 159 13.67 4.09 15.57
C GLU A 159 13.56 3.05 16.70
N TYR A 160 14.11 1.86 16.52
CA TYR A 160 14.17 0.85 17.58
C TYR A 160 14.94 1.35 18.82
N LYS A 161 16.09 2.01 18.63
CA LYS A 161 16.87 2.59 19.75
C LYS A 161 16.11 3.70 20.47
N LYS A 162 15.36 4.54 19.75
CA LYS A 162 14.48 5.55 20.35
C LYS A 162 13.40 4.91 21.22
N GLY A 163 12.73 3.89 20.71
CA GLY A 163 11.74 3.10 21.46
C GLY A 163 12.32 2.49 22.74
N LEU A 164 13.50 1.88 22.65
CA LEU A 164 14.21 1.32 23.81
C LEU A 164 14.53 2.39 24.87
N ALA A 165 15.03 3.56 24.45
CA ALA A 165 15.36 4.65 25.36
C ALA A 165 14.10 5.20 26.05
N GLY A 166 12.97 5.27 25.36
CA GLY A 166 11.67 5.64 25.94
C GLY A 166 11.18 4.62 26.97
N GLY A 167 11.24 3.33 26.64
CA GLY A 167 10.83 2.23 27.52
C GLY A 167 11.69 2.11 28.79
N MET A 168 12.99 2.41 28.72
CA MET A 168 13.87 2.40 29.89
C MET A 168 13.61 3.56 30.87
N ARG A 169 13.10 4.70 30.38
CA ARG A 169 12.72 5.83 31.23
C ARG A 169 11.44 5.57 32.03
N ASN A 170 10.57 4.69 31.52
CA ASN A 170 9.41 4.19 32.24
C ASN A 170 9.83 3.02 33.14
N ALA A 171 10.15 3.31 34.41
CA ALA A 171 10.70 2.38 35.42
C ALA A 171 9.89 1.08 35.71
N ARG A 172 8.81 0.80 34.97
CA ARG A 172 7.96 -0.39 35.12
C ARG A 172 8.23 -1.49 34.08
N SER A 173 8.92 -1.19 32.97
CA SER A 173 9.28 -2.17 31.94
C SER A 173 10.67 -2.75 32.18
N ARG A 174 10.74 -3.96 32.76
CA ARG A 174 11.99 -4.76 32.76
C ARG A 174 12.38 -5.08 31.31
N GLY A 175 13.67 -5.24 31.03
CA GLY A 175 14.27 -5.24 29.68
C GLY A 175 13.49 -5.93 28.54
N LEU A 176 12.86 -7.09 28.77
CA LEU A 176 12.07 -7.78 27.74
C LEU A 176 10.81 -7.00 27.29
N ALA A 177 10.12 -6.35 28.23
CA ALA A 177 8.94 -5.53 27.93
C ALA A 177 9.31 -4.25 27.17
N ALA A 178 10.48 -3.67 27.48
CA ALA A 178 11.00 -2.52 26.75
C ALA A 178 11.38 -2.88 25.30
N ASN A 179 11.99 -4.05 25.08
CA ASN A 179 12.31 -4.54 23.73
C ASN A 179 11.06 -4.77 22.88
N SER A 180 10.03 -5.40 23.46
CA SER A 180 8.76 -5.62 22.76
C SER A 180 8.06 -4.32 22.42
N ALA A 181 8.04 -3.35 23.35
CA ALA A 181 7.47 -2.03 23.09
C ALA A 181 8.23 -1.30 21.96
N ALA A 182 9.57 -1.32 21.98
CA ALA A 182 10.38 -0.71 20.94
C ALA A 182 10.17 -1.32 19.55
N GLY A 183 10.01 -2.65 19.49
CA GLY A 183 9.66 -3.35 18.25
C GLY A 183 8.28 -2.95 17.72
N ASN A 184 7.28 -2.87 18.61
CA ASN A 184 5.94 -2.43 18.24
C ASN A 184 5.95 -0.97 17.77
N ASP A 185 6.62 -0.06 18.49
CA ASP A 185 6.72 1.35 18.12
C ASP A 185 7.37 1.55 16.74
N LEU A 186 8.37 0.72 16.40
CA LEU A 186 8.98 0.71 15.07
C LEU A 186 7.95 0.32 13.99
N VAL A 187 7.18 -0.75 14.21
CA VAL A 187 6.13 -1.19 13.28
C VAL A 187 5.07 -0.10 13.12
N GLU A 188 4.58 0.48 14.22
CA GLU A 188 3.58 1.56 14.22
C GLU A 188 4.07 2.79 13.44
N THR A 189 5.31 3.22 13.71
CA THR A 189 5.92 4.37 13.02
C THR A 189 6.08 4.10 11.52
N THR A 190 6.49 2.88 11.16
CA THR A 190 6.65 2.48 9.75
C THR A 190 5.30 2.43 9.05
N ALA A 191 4.29 1.83 9.69
CA ALA A 191 2.93 1.74 9.18
C ALA A 191 2.31 3.13 8.97
N MET A 192 2.45 4.04 9.93
CA MET A 192 1.97 5.42 9.83
C MET A 192 2.55 6.14 8.60
N ARG A 193 3.87 6.04 8.39
CA ARG A 193 4.52 6.62 7.20
C ARG A 193 4.07 5.97 5.90
N CYS A 194 3.83 4.65 5.91
CA CYS A 194 3.26 3.96 4.76
C CYS A 194 1.85 4.46 4.45
N VAL A 195 0.98 4.60 5.45
CA VAL A 195 -0.39 5.13 5.29
C VAL A 195 -0.34 6.55 4.70
N GLU A 196 0.48 7.44 5.26
CA GLU A 196 0.66 8.80 4.72
C GLU A 196 1.12 8.79 3.25
N ALA A 197 2.08 7.93 2.91
CA ALA A 197 2.55 7.80 1.53
C ALA A 197 1.48 7.22 0.61
N MET A 198 0.70 6.24 1.05
CA MET A 198 -0.43 5.65 0.31
C MET A 198 -1.49 6.71 0.00
N GLU A 199 -1.83 7.55 0.98
CA GLU A 199 -2.74 8.69 0.81
C GLU A 199 -2.21 9.72 -0.19
N GLU A 200 -0.90 9.96 -0.23
CA GLU A 200 -0.26 10.89 -1.16
C GLU A 200 -0.28 10.35 -2.60
N VAL A 201 0.08 9.08 -2.81
CA VAL A 201 0.15 8.51 -4.16
C VAL A 201 -1.24 8.33 -4.78
N LEU A 202 -2.27 8.07 -3.97
CA LEU A 202 -3.66 8.02 -4.44
C LEU A 202 -4.16 9.37 -4.98
N LYS A 203 -3.63 10.49 -4.45
CA LYS A 203 -3.95 11.84 -4.94
C LYS A 203 -3.13 12.24 -6.17
N THR A 204 -2.13 11.44 -6.54
CA THR A 204 -1.30 11.73 -7.71
C THR A 204 -2.03 11.27 -8.98
N PRO A 205 -2.23 12.17 -9.96
CA PRO A 205 -3.01 11.85 -11.15
C PRO A 205 -2.35 10.73 -11.95
N ALA A 206 -3.20 9.94 -12.60
CA ALA A 206 -2.77 8.93 -13.57
C ALA A 206 -1.82 9.53 -14.62
N ARG A 207 -0.77 8.80 -14.98
CA ARG A 207 0.08 9.17 -16.12
C ARG A 207 -0.45 8.62 -17.43
N MET A 208 -1.13 7.48 -17.39
CA MET A 208 -1.65 6.79 -18.57
C MET A 208 -2.88 7.54 -19.13
N PRO A 209 -2.77 8.16 -20.32
CA PRO A 209 -3.91 8.81 -20.97
C PRO A 209 -5.03 7.82 -21.25
N LYS A 210 -6.28 8.30 -21.23
CA LYS A 210 -7.46 7.45 -21.39
C LYS A 210 -7.43 6.61 -22.67
N GLU A 211 -6.89 7.18 -23.74
CA GLU A 211 -6.78 6.56 -25.06
C GLU A 211 -5.80 5.37 -25.08
N LEU A 212 -4.82 5.35 -24.16
CA LEU A 212 -3.84 4.27 -24.08
C LEU A 212 -4.25 3.14 -23.13
N ARG A 213 -5.15 3.38 -22.18
CA ARG A 213 -5.49 2.41 -21.13
C ARG A 213 -5.94 1.06 -21.67
N GLY A 214 -6.89 1.08 -22.61
CA GLY A 214 -7.38 -0.14 -23.24
C GLY A 214 -6.26 -0.94 -23.92
N HIS A 215 -5.39 -0.25 -24.68
CA HIS A 215 -4.28 -0.89 -25.38
C HIS A 215 -3.21 -1.45 -24.43
N VAL A 216 -2.91 -0.74 -23.35
CA VAL A 216 -1.94 -1.23 -22.35
C VAL A 216 -2.47 -2.45 -21.63
N TYR A 217 -3.72 -2.45 -21.19
CA TYR A 217 -4.31 -3.61 -20.50
C TYR A 217 -4.49 -4.81 -21.43
N GLN A 218 -4.85 -4.57 -22.70
CA GLN A 218 -4.80 -5.62 -23.73
C GLN A 218 -3.39 -6.19 -23.87
N TRP A 219 -2.38 -5.33 -23.94
CA TRP A 219 -0.99 -5.78 -24.05
C TRP A 219 -0.53 -6.56 -22.82
N ILE A 220 -0.89 -6.14 -21.60
CA ILE A 220 -0.57 -6.89 -20.37
C ILE A 220 -1.15 -8.30 -20.43
N GLY A 221 -2.39 -8.46 -20.91
CA GLY A 221 -3.05 -9.77 -21.04
C GLY A 221 -2.34 -10.72 -22.00
N LEU A 222 -1.56 -10.21 -22.96
CA LEU A 222 -0.75 -11.00 -23.88
C LEU A 222 0.70 -11.18 -23.38
N MET A 223 1.32 -10.08 -22.97
CA MET A 223 2.75 -9.98 -22.61
C MET A 223 3.10 -10.84 -21.41
N ALA A 224 2.20 -10.92 -20.42
CA ALA A 224 2.42 -11.75 -19.24
C ALA A 224 2.55 -13.24 -19.59
N GLY A 225 1.95 -13.68 -20.71
CA GLY A 225 2.04 -15.05 -21.18
C GLY A 225 1.55 -16.06 -20.14
N PHE A 226 0.41 -15.77 -19.51
CA PHE A 226 -0.16 -16.59 -18.43
C PHE A 226 -0.32 -18.05 -18.88
N SER A 227 -0.02 -18.98 -17.97
CA SER A 227 -0.07 -20.42 -18.20
C SER A 227 -1.47 -20.99 -18.34
N ASP A 228 -2.47 -20.28 -17.83
CA ASP A 228 -3.88 -20.62 -17.88
C ASP A 228 -4.67 -19.63 -18.74
N GLY A 229 -5.79 -20.14 -19.29
CA GLY A 229 -6.59 -19.41 -20.27
C GLY A 229 -5.91 -19.31 -21.64
N GLY A 230 -6.67 -18.90 -22.67
CA GLY A 230 -6.09 -18.47 -23.94
C GLY A 230 -5.84 -16.96 -23.96
N ASP A 231 -5.10 -16.48 -24.95
CA ASP A 231 -4.86 -15.03 -25.19
C ASP A 231 -6.17 -14.21 -25.18
N VAL A 232 -7.25 -14.76 -25.76
CA VAL A 232 -8.56 -14.11 -25.79
C VAL A 232 -9.14 -13.93 -24.38
N ASP A 233 -9.05 -14.97 -23.55
CA ASP A 233 -9.59 -14.95 -22.19
C ASP A 233 -8.80 -13.99 -21.30
N ASN A 234 -7.46 -14.04 -21.40
CA ASN A 234 -6.56 -13.19 -20.62
C ASN A 234 -6.68 -11.70 -21.00
N VAL A 235 -6.84 -11.39 -22.29
CA VAL A 235 -7.14 -10.02 -22.75
C VAL A 235 -8.48 -9.55 -22.19
N GLN A 236 -9.52 -10.40 -22.22
CA GLN A 236 -10.82 -10.05 -21.69
C GLN A 236 -10.78 -9.83 -20.17
N GLU A 237 -10.03 -10.64 -19.43
CA GLU A 237 -9.79 -10.47 -18.00
C GLU A 237 -9.19 -9.08 -17.71
N MET A 238 -8.14 -8.69 -18.44
CA MET A 238 -7.49 -7.39 -18.24
C MET A 238 -8.38 -6.21 -18.63
N ILE A 239 -9.23 -6.35 -19.65
CA ILE A 239 -10.22 -5.33 -20.00
C ILE A 239 -11.26 -5.16 -18.88
N ASN A 240 -11.72 -6.26 -18.30
CA ASN A 240 -12.67 -6.22 -17.18
C ASN A 240 -12.03 -5.57 -15.94
N LEU A 241 -10.77 -5.89 -15.67
CA LEU A 241 -10.00 -5.28 -14.60
C LEU A 241 -9.84 -3.76 -14.81
N LEU A 242 -9.50 -3.33 -16.02
CA LEU A 242 -9.43 -1.91 -16.36
C LEU A 242 -10.76 -1.21 -16.07
N ALA A 243 -11.88 -1.78 -16.51
CA ALA A 243 -13.20 -1.20 -16.28
C ALA A 243 -13.51 -1.06 -14.78
N ALA A 244 -13.17 -2.05 -13.96
CA ALA A 244 -13.33 -1.99 -12.52
C ALA A 244 -12.48 -0.88 -11.89
N LYS A 245 -11.22 -0.73 -12.32
CA LYS A 245 -10.32 0.33 -11.85
C LYS A 245 -10.79 1.73 -12.27
N GLU A 246 -11.31 1.89 -13.48
CA GLU A 246 -11.90 3.16 -13.95
C GLU A 246 -13.16 3.51 -13.14
N GLN A 247 -14.02 2.53 -12.88
CA GLN A 247 -15.21 2.72 -12.04
C GLN A 247 -14.84 3.17 -10.62
N LYS A 248 -13.73 2.64 -10.07
CA LYS A 248 -13.20 3.00 -8.76
C LYS A 248 -12.40 4.31 -8.77
N GLY A 249 -12.23 4.97 -9.92
CA GLY A 249 -11.50 6.24 -10.01
C GLY A 249 -9.98 6.12 -9.91
N MET A 250 -9.41 4.93 -10.10
CA MET A 250 -7.96 4.70 -9.93
C MET A 250 -7.07 5.42 -10.96
N PHE A 251 -7.70 5.92 -12.03
CA PHE A 251 -7.06 6.73 -13.07
C PHE A 251 -7.56 8.19 -13.12
N GLY A 252 -8.13 8.67 -12.02
CA GLY A 252 -8.53 10.07 -11.82
C GLY A 252 -7.36 11.01 -11.63
#